data_AF-A0A930LUS3-F1
#
_entry.id   AF-A0A930LUS3-F1
#
_cell.length_a   1.000
_cell.length_b   1.000
_cell.length_c   1.000
_cell.angle_alpha   90.00
_cell.angle_beta   90.00
_cell.angle_gamma   90.00
#
_symmetry.space_group_name_H-M   'P 1'
#
loop_
_entity.id
_entity.type
_entity.pdbx_description
1 polymer ?
#
loop_
_entity_poly.entity_id
_entity_poly.type
_entity_poly.pdbx_seq_one_letter_code
_entity_poly.pdbx_strand_id
1 'polypeptide(L)'
;MSQIADATRASLPTVSREVNRLEQSGLVTVQNVGRTRMVQAKVDNPVGQAMRQLILVTYGPVPVLRDTLQGVSNIEGAAIYGSWASRRSGVAGHVPNDIDVLVVGSPSRQKLYEAIDDAEQKLGYEVNVKRLSPEAWNSQDGFVQTVRSRPMEVLFGQLEVNDVHAEA
;
A
#
# COMPACT_ATOMS: atom_id res chain seq x y z
N MET A 1 -9.21 -1.39 -20.93
CA MET A 1 -10.09 -2.53 -20.56
C MET A 1 -9.29 -3.77 -20.17
N SER A 2 -8.40 -4.30 -21.02
CA SER A 2 -7.55 -5.45 -20.66
C SER A 2 -6.74 -5.22 -19.38
N GLN A 3 -6.08 -4.06 -19.26
CA GLN A 3 -5.34 -3.70 -18.04
C GLN A 3 -6.21 -3.71 -16.77
N ILE A 4 -7.48 -3.33 -16.86
CA ILE A 4 -8.41 -3.36 -15.73
C ILE A 4 -8.80 -4.81 -15.40
N ALA A 5 -9.03 -5.64 -16.43
CA ALA A 5 -9.28 -7.07 -16.27
C ALA A 5 -8.12 -7.77 -15.57
N ASP A 6 -6.89 -7.48 -15.99
CA ASP A 6 -5.67 -8.02 -15.39
C ASP A 6 -5.54 -7.57 -13.92
N ALA A 7 -5.70 -6.26 -13.65
CA ALA A 7 -5.57 -5.70 -12.31
C ALA A 7 -6.64 -6.19 -11.33
N THR A 8 -7.85 -6.48 -11.81
CA THR A 8 -8.99 -6.94 -10.98
C THR A 8 -9.12 -8.46 -10.96
N ARG A 9 -8.30 -9.19 -11.73
CA ARG A 9 -8.43 -10.63 -11.98
C ARG A 9 -9.85 -11.03 -12.43
N ALA A 10 -10.52 -10.15 -13.16
CA ALA A 10 -11.88 -10.36 -13.64
C ALA A 10 -11.90 -10.57 -15.17
N SER A 11 -12.92 -11.27 -15.67
CA SER A 11 -13.06 -11.46 -17.11
C SER A 11 -13.31 -10.14 -17.85
N LEU A 12 -12.85 -10.02 -19.10
CA LEU A 12 -13.07 -8.83 -19.92
C LEU A 12 -14.56 -8.46 -20.08
N PRO A 13 -15.51 -9.42 -20.28
CA PRO A 13 -16.94 -9.13 -20.27
C PRO A 13 -17.44 -8.56 -18.94
N THR A 14 -16.97 -9.09 -17.81
CA THR A 14 -17.33 -8.59 -16.47
C THR A 14 -16.87 -7.14 -16.31
N VAL A 15 -15.61 -6.86 -16.63
CA VAL A 15 -15.06 -5.49 -16.56
C VAL A 15 -15.82 -4.55 -17.49
N SER A 16 -16.15 -4.98 -18.72
CA SER A 16 -16.94 -4.15 -19.64
C SER A 16 -18.33 -3.83 -19.11
N ARG A 17 -19.00 -4.80 -18.48
CA ARG A 17 -20.31 -4.58 -17.87
C ARG A 17 -20.21 -3.58 -16.71
N GLU A 18 -19.27 -3.77 -15.80
CA GLU A 18 -19.14 -2.93 -14.61
C GLU A 18 -18.66 -1.52 -14.95
N VAL A 19 -17.72 -1.34 -15.89
CA VAL A 19 -17.32 -0.01 -16.37
C VAL A 19 -18.50 0.74 -16.97
N ASN A 20 -19.33 0.08 -17.78
CA ASN A 20 -20.51 0.72 -18.35
C ASN A 20 -21.54 1.10 -17.27
N ARG A 21 -21.70 0.28 -16.22
CA ARG A 21 -22.58 0.62 -15.08
C ARG A 21 -22.07 1.84 -14.32
N LEU A 22 -20.76 1.90 -14.06
CA LEU A 22 -20.12 3.03 -13.38
C LEU A 22 -20.18 4.31 -14.22
N GLU A 23 -20.09 4.19 -15.56
CA GLU A 23 -20.24 5.31 -16.49
C GLU A 23 -21.67 5.85 -16.45
N GLN A 24 -22.67 4.95 -16.51
CA GLN A 24 -24.09 5.32 -16.41
C GLN A 24 -24.44 5.97 -15.07
N SER A 25 -23.80 5.54 -13.97
CA SER A 25 -23.98 6.18 -12.66
C SER A 25 -23.16 7.46 -12.46
N GLY A 26 -22.36 7.86 -13.45
CA GLY A 26 -21.51 9.06 -13.38
C GLY A 26 -20.30 8.93 -12.43
N LEU A 27 -19.91 7.71 -12.04
CA LEU A 27 -18.76 7.46 -11.16
C LEU A 27 -17.45 7.33 -11.93
N VAL A 28 -17.51 7.07 -13.23
CA VAL A 28 -16.35 7.12 -14.14
C VAL A 28 -16.70 7.89 -15.41
N THR A 29 -15.70 8.44 -16.06
CA THR A 29 -15.77 8.92 -17.44
C THR A 29 -15.04 7.95 -18.35
N VAL A 30 -15.56 7.77 -19.57
CA VAL A 30 -14.92 6.94 -20.57
C VAL A 30 -14.69 7.75 -21.85
N GLN A 31 -13.47 7.70 -22.37
CA GLN A 31 -13.09 8.31 -23.63
C GLN A 31 -12.47 7.26 -24.56
N ASN A 32 -12.84 7.32 -25.84
CA ASN A 32 -12.18 6.52 -26.87
C ASN A 32 -10.94 7.26 -27.38
N VAL A 33 -9.78 6.63 -27.24
CA VAL A 33 -8.51 7.07 -27.83
C VAL A 33 -8.07 6.01 -28.83
N GLY A 34 -8.39 6.23 -30.11
CA GLY A 34 -8.22 5.22 -31.15
C GLY A 34 -9.04 3.96 -30.87
N ARG A 35 -8.36 2.81 -30.73
CA ARG A 35 -8.99 1.52 -30.38
C ARG A 35 -9.09 1.29 -28.87
N THR A 36 -8.58 2.20 -28.05
CA THR A 36 -8.50 2.05 -26.60
C THR A 36 -9.62 2.84 -25.92
N ARG A 37 -10.38 2.17 -25.05
CA ARG A 37 -11.27 2.83 -24.07
C ARG A 37 -10.45 3.23 -22.85
N MET A 38 -10.24 4.52 -22.68
CA MET A 38 -9.64 5.12 -21.49
C MET A 38 -10.74 5.36 -20.46
N VAL A 39 -10.57 4.82 -19.25
CA VAL A 39 -11.54 4.91 -18.16
C VAL A 39 -10.90 5.72 -17.04
N GLN A 40 -11.59 6.75 -16.55
CA GLN A 40 -11.10 7.61 -15.48
C GLN A 40 -12.14 7.72 -14.37
N ALA A 41 -11.72 7.55 -13.12
CA ALA A 41 -12.60 7.73 -11.96
C ALA A 41 -13.00 9.21 -11.80
N LYS A 42 -14.28 9.46 -11.57
CA LYS A 42 -14.81 10.81 -11.33
C LYS A 42 -14.86 11.07 -9.82
N VAL A 43 -13.81 11.71 -9.31
CA VAL A 43 -13.63 11.99 -7.87
C VAL A 43 -14.01 13.42 -7.47
N ASP A 44 -14.59 14.22 -8.36
CA ASP A 44 -15.00 15.61 -8.10
C ASP A 44 -16.37 15.74 -7.40
N ASN A 45 -17.03 14.63 -7.07
CA ASN A 45 -18.32 14.58 -6.41
C ASN A 45 -18.24 13.88 -5.03
N PRO A 46 -19.25 14.06 -4.14
CA PRO A 46 -19.20 13.52 -2.79
C PRO A 46 -19.01 11.99 -2.71
N VAL A 47 -19.64 11.23 -3.61
CA VAL A 47 -19.54 9.76 -3.64
C VAL A 47 -18.13 9.33 -4.06
N GLY A 48 -17.60 9.95 -5.12
CA GLY A 48 -16.24 9.72 -5.59
C GLY A 48 -15.19 10.06 -4.54
N GLN A 49 -15.37 11.17 -3.81
CA GLN A 49 -14.49 11.53 -2.69
C GLN A 49 -14.56 10.51 -1.55
N ALA A 50 -15.77 10.06 -1.15
CA ALA A 50 -15.92 9.06 -0.10
C ALA A 50 -15.26 7.72 -0.48
N MET A 51 -15.46 7.24 -1.71
CA MET A 51 -14.80 6.02 -2.21
C MET A 51 -13.27 6.19 -2.27
N ARG A 52 -12.79 7.36 -2.74
CA ARG A 52 -11.35 7.66 -2.74
C ARG A 52 -10.77 7.60 -1.34
N GLN A 53 -11.45 8.19 -0.36
CA GLN A 53 -11.02 8.14 1.04
C GLN A 53 -10.96 6.71 1.56
N LEU A 54 -12.01 5.90 1.30
CA LEU A 54 -12.02 4.48 1.69
C LEU A 54 -10.84 3.70 1.08
N ILE A 55 -10.57 3.89 -0.22
CA ILE A 55 -9.43 3.27 -0.89
C ILE A 55 -8.11 3.76 -0.29
N LEU A 56 -8.00 5.06 0.00
CA LEU A 56 -6.79 5.66 0.56
C LEU A 56 -6.46 5.09 1.94
N VAL A 57 -7.45 4.89 2.81
CA VAL A 57 -7.21 4.33 4.15
C VAL A 57 -6.93 2.81 4.14
N THR A 58 -7.49 2.07 3.17
CA THR A 58 -7.38 0.59 3.13
C THR A 58 -6.31 0.05 2.19
N TYR A 59 -6.01 0.76 1.10
CA TYR A 59 -5.02 0.37 0.08
C TYR A 59 -3.94 1.44 -0.12
N GLY A 60 -4.14 2.67 0.36
CA GLY A 60 -3.24 3.79 0.16
C GLY A 60 -1.90 3.74 0.91
N PRO A 61 -1.76 3.09 2.09
CA PRO A 61 -0.47 3.06 2.80
C PRO A 61 0.69 2.54 1.96
N VAL A 62 0.49 1.50 1.15
CA VAL A 62 1.53 0.92 0.31
C VAL A 62 2.07 1.90 -0.75
N PRO A 63 1.25 2.43 -1.68
CA PRO A 63 1.75 3.37 -2.68
C PRO A 63 2.25 4.67 -2.04
N VAL A 64 1.57 5.20 -1.02
CA VAL A 64 2.00 6.45 -0.37
C VAL A 64 3.37 6.29 0.28
N LEU A 65 3.56 5.27 1.12
CA LEU A 65 4.84 5.06 1.80
C LEU A 65 5.95 4.65 0.84
N ARG A 66 5.63 3.91 -0.24
CA ARG A 66 6.60 3.62 -1.29
C ARG A 66 7.10 4.91 -1.93
N ASP A 67 6.19 5.79 -2.35
CA ASP A 67 6.54 7.03 -3.04
C ASP A 67 7.31 8.00 -2.11
N THR A 68 6.90 8.13 -0.84
CA THR A 68 7.57 9.05 0.10
C THR A 68 8.94 8.54 0.54
N LEU A 69 9.10 7.24 0.81
CA LEU A 69 10.36 6.67 1.29
C LEU A 69 11.39 6.44 0.18
N GLN A 70 10.97 6.20 -1.07
CA GLN A 70 11.91 6.07 -2.19
C GLN A 70 12.68 7.37 -2.46
N GLY A 71 12.13 8.53 -2.09
CA GLY A 71 12.81 9.82 -2.18
C GLY A 71 13.92 10.03 -1.13
N VAL A 72 14.05 9.14 -0.14
CA VAL A 72 15.00 9.29 0.96
C VAL A 72 16.25 8.45 0.70
N SER A 73 17.41 9.11 0.62
CA SER A 73 18.69 8.43 0.39
C SER A 73 19.08 7.49 1.54
N ASN A 74 19.85 6.44 1.21
CA ASN A 74 20.38 5.44 2.14
C ASN A 74 19.32 4.58 2.85
N ILE A 75 18.13 4.44 2.27
CA ILE A 75 17.20 3.37 2.62
C ILE A 75 17.45 2.19 1.68
N GLU A 76 17.75 1.03 2.24
CA GLU A 76 18.00 -0.22 1.50
C GLU A 76 16.73 -1.06 1.35
N GLY A 77 15.81 -0.94 2.31
CA GLY A 77 14.51 -1.59 2.24
C GLY A 77 13.50 -0.97 3.19
N ALA A 78 12.22 -1.09 2.83
CA ALA A 78 11.12 -0.66 3.67
C ALA A 78 9.94 -1.63 3.57
N ALA A 79 9.24 -1.82 4.69
CA ALA A 79 8.05 -2.66 4.76
C ALA A 79 7.05 -2.11 5.78
N ILE A 80 5.77 -2.36 5.55
CA ILE A 80 4.73 -2.18 6.56
C ILE A 80 4.59 -3.49 7.33
N TYR A 81 4.54 -3.44 8.65
CA TYR A 81 4.32 -4.62 9.50
C TYR A 81 3.15 -4.38 10.46
N GLY A 82 2.95 -5.30 11.40
CA GLY A 82 2.00 -5.11 12.50
C GLY A 82 0.54 -5.32 12.08
N SER A 83 -0.36 -4.58 12.74
CA SER A 83 -1.80 -4.82 12.64
C SER A 83 -2.33 -4.51 11.23
N TRP A 84 -1.81 -3.46 10.58
CA TRP A 84 -2.21 -3.10 9.22
C TRP A 84 -1.84 -4.18 8.20
N ALA A 85 -0.59 -4.65 8.20
CA ALA A 85 -0.14 -5.71 7.30
C ALA A 85 -0.89 -7.04 7.56
N SER A 86 -1.25 -7.31 8.81
CA SER A 86 -2.10 -8.46 9.18
C SER A 86 -3.50 -8.35 8.58
N ARG A 87 -4.15 -7.18 8.67
CA ARG A 87 -5.47 -6.97 8.03
C ARG A 87 -5.37 -7.05 6.51
N ARG A 88 -4.29 -6.54 5.93
CA ARG A 88 -4.02 -6.57 4.49
C ARG A 88 -3.91 -7.99 3.94
N SER A 89 -3.29 -8.89 4.70
CA SER A 89 -3.15 -10.32 4.37
C SER A 89 -4.38 -11.17 4.71
N GLY A 90 -5.45 -10.57 5.24
CA GLY A 90 -6.71 -11.26 5.53
C GLY A 90 -6.83 -11.82 6.95
N VAL A 91 -5.87 -11.57 7.83
CA VAL A 91 -5.98 -11.94 9.24
C VAL A 91 -7.07 -11.10 9.92
N ALA A 92 -8.08 -11.76 10.50
CA ALA A 92 -9.22 -11.10 11.13
C ALA A 92 -8.80 -10.23 12.35
N GLY A 93 -9.58 -9.17 12.60
CA GLY A 93 -9.52 -8.33 13.80
C GLY A 93 -9.95 -6.87 13.51
N HIS A 94 -9.78 -5.98 14.49
CA HIS A 94 -10.21 -4.59 14.41
C HIS A 94 -9.50 -3.77 13.31
N VAL A 95 -10.09 -2.66 12.92
CA VAL A 95 -9.44 -1.69 12.03
C VAL A 95 -8.17 -1.16 12.74
N PRO A 96 -7.00 -1.14 12.07
CA PRO A 96 -5.78 -0.56 12.62
C PRO A 96 -5.99 0.93 12.94
N ASN A 97 -5.34 1.43 13.99
CA ASN A 97 -5.37 2.86 14.34
C ASN A 97 -4.11 3.60 13.88
N ASP A 98 -3.08 2.85 13.46
CA ASP A 98 -1.76 3.32 13.06
C ASP A 98 -1.16 2.42 11.98
N ILE A 99 -0.03 2.84 11.43
CA ILE A 99 0.74 2.12 10.43
C ILE A 99 2.18 1.97 10.92
N ASP A 100 2.58 0.75 11.24
CA ASP A 100 3.95 0.42 11.63
C ASP A 100 4.83 0.21 10.40
N VAL A 101 5.90 1.00 10.28
CA VAL A 101 6.82 0.98 9.14
C VAL A 101 8.23 0.60 9.60
N LEU A 102 8.79 -0.43 8.99
CA LEU A 102 10.19 -0.80 9.13
C LEU A 102 10.99 -0.12 8.01
N VAL A 103 12.10 0.51 8.38
CA VAL A 103 13.09 1.06 7.45
C VAL A 103 14.45 0.45 7.77
N VAL A 104 15.06 -0.20 6.78
CA VAL A 104 16.41 -0.77 6.87
C VAL A 104 17.39 0.12 6.11
N GLY A 105 18.46 0.52 6.76
CA GLY A 105 19.53 1.34 6.19
C GLY A 105 19.99 2.45 7.12
N SER A 106 20.63 3.46 6.52
CA SER A 106 21.23 4.60 7.24
C SER A 106 20.77 5.95 6.69
N PRO A 107 19.45 6.20 6.55
CA PRO A 107 18.96 7.50 6.10
C PRO A 107 19.26 8.60 7.12
N SER A 108 19.32 9.84 6.63
CA SER A 108 19.28 11.01 7.51
C SER A 108 17.99 10.97 8.34
N ARG A 109 18.12 11.11 9.66
CA ARG A 109 16.98 11.14 10.57
C ARG A 109 15.97 12.21 10.15
N GLN A 110 16.45 13.41 9.85
CA GLN A 110 15.60 14.51 9.42
C GLN A 110 14.80 14.16 8.16
N LYS A 111 15.48 13.64 7.12
CA LYS A 111 14.81 13.28 5.86
C LYS A 111 13.82 12.14 5.99
N LEU A 112 14.12 11.17 6.87
CA LEU A 112 13.18 10.11 7.18
C LEU A 112 11.90 10.68 7.81
N TYR A 113 12.01 11.49 8.87
CA TYR A 113 10.82 12.05 9.53
C TYR A 113 10.04 13.01 8.61
N GLU A 114 10.70 13.82 7.77
CA GLU A 114 10.01 14.64 6.75
C GLU A 114 9.15 13.77 5.80
N ALA A 115 9.64 12.60 5.39
CA ALA A 115 8.90 11.67 4.53
C ALA A 115 7.76 10.94 5.27
N ILE A 116 7.91 10.70 6.57
CA ILE A 116 6.87 10.13 7.42
C ILE A 116 5.75 11.15 7.63
N ASP A 117 6.06 12.40 7.98
CA ASP A 117 5.08 13.46 8.17
C ASP A 117 4.23 13.69 6.89
N ASP A 118 4.87 13.67 5.71
CA ASP A 118 4.17 13.75 4.42
C ASP A 118 3.25 12.54 4.18
N ALA A 119 3.67 11.34 4.59
CA ALA A 119 2.83 10.14 4.53
C ALA A 119 1.63 10.23 5.49
N GLU A 120 1.82 10.68 6.72
CA GLU A 120 0.75 10.87 7.71
C GLU A 120 -0.31 11.86 7.19
N GLN A 121 0.13 13.00 6.65
CA GLN A 121 -0.77 14.00 6.07
C GLN A 121 -1.61 13.45 4.91
N LYS A 122 -1.02 12.58 4.09
CA LYS A 122 -1.71 11.94 2.96
C LYS A 122 -2.65 10.84 3.40
N LEU A 123 -2.29 10.06 4.42
CA LEU A 123 -3.03 8.87 4.85
C LEU A 123 -4.10 9.17 5.91
N GLY A 124 -3.92 10.22 6.70
CA GLY A 124 -4.74 10.48 7.88
C GLY A 124 -4.52 9.46 9.00
N TYR A 125 -3.38 8.77 8.99
CA TYR A 125 -2.96 7.80 10.00
C TYR A 125 -1.65 8.24 10.64
N GLU A 126 -1.49 7.93 11.91
CA GLU A 126 -0.17 7.94 12.56
C GLU A 126 0.71 6.85 11.92
N VAL A 127 1.94 7.21 11.58
CA VAL A 127 2.91 6.32 10.92
C VAL A 127 4.12 6.15 11.85
N ASN A 128 4.17 5.00 12.50
CA ASN A 128 5.22 4.65 13.45
C ASN A 128 6.42 4.04 12.73
N VAL A 129 7.52 4.78 12.63
CA VAL A 129 8.73 4.30 11.95
C VAL A 129 9.76 3.67 12.90
N LYS A 130 10.16 2.44 12.61
CA LYS A 130 11.32 1.77 13.21
C LYS A 130 12.46 1.70 12.21
N ARG A 131 13.57 2.38 12.52
CA ARG A 131 14.81 2.31 11.74
C ARG A 131 15.75 1.23 12.28
N LEU A 132 16.23 0.35 11.41
CA LEU A 132 17.29 -0.63 11.70
C LEU A 132 18.46 -0.45 10.73
N SER A 133 19.67 -0.73 11.19
CA SER A 133 20.79 -0.92 10.27
C SER A 133 20.66 -2.27 9.55
N PRO A 134 21.33 -2.46 8.40
CA PRO A 134 21.34 -3.75 7.71
C PRO A 134 21.84 -4.91 8.59
N GLU A 135 22.83 -4.66 9.46
CA GLU A 135 23.35 -5.66 10.39
C GLU A 135 22.32 -6.01 11.46
N ALA A 136 21.64 -5.00 12.01
CA ALA A 136 20.57 -5.21 12.98
C ALA A 136 19.41 -6.00 12.38
N TRP A 137 19.02 -5.71 11.13
CA TRP A 137 17.98 -6.47 10.42
C TRP A 137 18.35 -7.94 10.22
N ASN A 138 19.64 -8.26 10.02
CA ASN A 138 20.11 -9.63 9.84
C ASN A 138 20.48 -10.34 11.16
N SER A 139 20.26 -9.69 12.29
CA SER A 139 20.52 -10.28 13.60
C SER A 139 19.39 -11.20 14.07
N GLN A 140 19.66 -11.96 15.13
CA GLN A 140 18.68 -12.79 15.83
C GLN A 140 17.95 -12.01 16.94
N ASP A 141 17.82 -10.69 16.80
CA ASP A 141 17.11 -9.85 17.76
C ASP A 141 15.61 -10.23 17.83
N GLY A 142 15.04 -10.23 19.04
CA GLY A 142 13.66 -10.66 19.26
C GLY A 142 12.61 -9.83 18.53
N PHE A 143 12.87 -8.53 18.31
CA PHE A 143 12.00 -7.68 17.49
C PHE A 143 12.04 -8.13 16.03
N VAL A 144 13.23 -8.35 15.47
CA VAL A 144 13.40 -8.79 14.07
C VAL A 144 12.71 -10.13 13.84
N GLN A 145 12.90 -11.09 14.74
CA GLN A 145 12.22 -12.40 14.67
C GLN A 145 10.69 -12.26 14.73
N THR A 146 10.18 -11.33 15.56
CA THR A 146 8.74 -11.07 15.66
C THR A 146 8.19 -10.46 14.38
N VAL A 147 8.91 -9.50 13.78
CA VAL A 147 8.50 -8.88 12.51
C VAL A 147 8.52 -9.90 11.38
N ARG A 148 9.58 -10.71 11.27
CA ARG A 148 9.73 -11.73 10.22
C ARG A 148 8.73 -12.90 10.34
N SER A 149 8.21 -13.17 11.53
CA SER A 149 7.23 -14.26 11.76
C SER A 149 5.77 -13.85 11.52
N ARG A 150 5.51 -12.58 11.22
CA ARG A 150 4.17 -12.03 10.99
C ARG A 150 4.02 -11.51 9.56
N PRO A 151 2.78 -11.34 9.05
CA PRO A 151 2.58 -10.72 7.76
C PRO A 151 3.24 -9.34 7.68
N MET A 152 4.00 -9.13 6.62
CA MET A 152 4.57 -7.83 6.26
C MET A 152 4.29 -7.55 4.78
N GLU A 153 4.14 -6.28 4.45
CA GLU A 153 3.95 -5.81 3.09
C GLU A 153 5.21 -5.04 2.66
N VAL A 154 6.03 -5.67 1.81
CA VAL A 154 7.30 -5.09 1.37
C VAL A 154 7.04 -3.95 0.39
N LEU A 155 7.52 -2.76 0.72
CA LEU A 155 7.41 -1.57 -0.13
C LEU A 155 8.47 -1.63 -1.23
N PHE A 156 9.73 -1.87 -0.84
CA PHE A 156 10.87 -2.06 -1.73
C PHE A 156 12.06 -2.63 -0.95
N GLY A 157 13.09 -3.06 -1.68
CA GLY A 157 14.26 -3.77 -1.11
C GLY A 157 14.01 -5.26 -0.93
N GLN A 158 15.09 -6.02 -0.69
CA GLN A 158 15.00 -7.45 -0.37
C GLN A 158 14.90 -7.61 1.15
N LEU A 159 13.67 -7.57 1.65
CA LEU A 159 13.36 -7.94 3.03
C LEU A 159 12.75 -9.34 2.99
N GLU A 160 13.47 -10.34 3.50
CA GLU A 160 12.98 -11.72 3.53
C GLU A 160 11.70 -11.79 4.36
N VAL A 161 10.60 -12.10 3.69
CA VAL A 161 9.33 -12.49 4.32
C VAL A 161 9.42 -13.99 4.50
N ASN A 162 9.38 -14.49 5.73
CA ASN A 162 9.19 -15.92 5.92
C ASN A 162 7.75 -16.23 5.49
N ASP A 163 7.59 -16.97 4.39
CA ASP A 163 6.29 -17.50 3.98
C ASP A 163 5.79 -18.49 5.04
N VAL A 164 4.98 -18.00 5.97
CA VAL A 164 4.27 -18.82 6.97
C VAL A 164 3.09 -19.59 6.34
N HIS A 165 2.91 -19.56 5.02
CA HIS A 165 1.83 -20.24 4.31
C HIS A 165 2.26 -21.46 3.47
N ALA A 166 3.41 -22.08 3.78
CA ALA A 166 3.80 -23.33 3.12
C ALA A 166 3.12 -24.60 3.66
N GLU A 167 2.38 -24.56 4.79
CA GLU A 167 1.64 -25.73 5.29
C GLU A 167 0.30 -25.32 5.95
N ALA A 168 -0.80 -25.47 5.21
CA ALA A 168 -2.14 -25.78 5.72
C ALA A 168 -3.05 -26.27 4.58
#